data_AF-A0A7S1TCQ2-F1
#
_entry.id   AF-A0A7S1TCQ2-F1
#
_cell.length_a   1.000
_cell.length_b   1.000
_cell.length_c   1.000
_cell.angle_alpha   90.00
_cell.angle_beta   90.00
_cell.angle_gamma   90.00
#
_symmetry.space_group_name_H-M   'P 1'
#
loop_
_entity.id
_entity.type
_entity.pdbx_description
1 polymer ?
#
loop_
_entity_poly.entity_id
_entity_poly.type
_entity_poly.pdbx_seq_one_letter_code
_entity_poly.pdbx_strand_id
1 'polypeptide(L)'
;MRKGLSQRGIAFTRSTKGGVNIREEQPMAWGGKLAFGSSGLLKIPASGPRSLRNAAWNCRQVTSQVWRPTMDDVERISRGLSARQRGTGSRATPHRLNAEERRAFEIARNVKHFLEVRGTGYRRERKGSPLQNTWRLWCDARSMPAIVLEKDSSGTDSVHIDLATLRGEFDLEFLFDLFKSVAEPFSTCGVPQTLQFMDRTGTESQDLWKSSATHELPPLEIEFKCTSREEAKKLARTLSLSWTEYSRRPPNTTQTHREDDGC
;
A
#
# COMPACT_ATOMS: atom_id res chain seq x y z
N MET A 1 35.98 -11.51 64.77
CA MET A 1 34.68 -11.19 65.37
C MET A 1 33.67 -10.86 64.28
N ARG A 2 32.51 -11.54 64.29
CA ARG A 2 31.23 -11.27 63.57
C ARG A 2 31.24 -11.47 62.03
N LYS A 3 30.78 -12.63 61.54
CA LYS A 3 29.38 -12.99 61.10
C LYS A 3 28.99 -12.19 59.85
N GLY A 4 28.77 -12.74 58.66
CA GLY A 4 28.05 -13.97 58.30
C GLY A 4 26.61 -13.61 57.96
N LEU A 5 26.27 -13.45 56.67
CA LEU A 5 24.88 -13.29 56.20
C LEU A 5 24.70 -14.01 54.85
N SER A 6 24.09 -15.18 54.97
CA SER A 6 23.54 -16.05 53.94
C SER A 6 22.36 -15.36 53.25
N GLN A 7 22.34 -15.35 51.92
CA GLN A 7 21.11 -15.12 51.17
C GLN A 7 20.49 -16.47 50.79
N ARG A 8 19.28 -16.69 51.30
CA ARG A 8 18.43 -17.85 51.05
C ARG A 8 17.74 -17.67 49.70
N GLY A 9 17.82 -18.69 48.85
CA GLY A 9 17.00 -18.82 47.67
C GLY A 9 15.53 -19.03 48.05
N ILE A 10 14.64 -18.26 47.45
CA ILE A 10 13.20 -18.48 47.51
C ILE A 10 12.81 -19.09 46.16
N ALA A 11 12.50 -20.38 46.19
CA ALA A 11 11.90 -21.10 45.09
C ALA A 11 10.44 -20.69 44.95
N PHE A 12 10.06 -20.18 43.78
CA PHE A 12 8.66 -19.90 43.44
C PHE A 12 8.14 -21.06 42.59
N THR A 13 7.39 -21.97 43.20
CA THR A 13 6.65 -23.01 42.49
C THR A 13 5.37 -22.39 41.91
N ARG A 14 5.29 -22.27 40.58
CA ARG A 14 4.02 -22.01 39.89
C ARG A 14 3.42 -23.32 39.41
N SER A 15 2.29 -23.66 40.04
CA SER A 15 1.33 -24.65 39.59
C SER A 15 0.65 -24.16 38.31
N THR A 16 0.71 -24.96 37.25
CA THR A 16 -0.17 -24.82 36.08
C THR A 16 -0.83 -26.17 35.81
N LYS A 17 -2.02 -26.36 36.38
CA LYS A 17 -3.04 -27.27 35.85
C LYS A 17 -3.91 -26.46 34.89
N GLY A 18 -3.99 -26.90 33.64
CA GLY A 18 -4.82 -26.26 32.62
C GLY A 18 -4.33 -26.58 31.23
N GLY A 19 -4.51 -27.83 30.80
CA GLY A 19 -4.23 -28.25 29.44
C GLY A 19 -5.26 -27.64 28.48
N VAL A 20 -4.78 -26.88 27.50
CA VAL A 20 -5.50 -26.58 26.27
C VAL A 20 -4.62 -27.09 25.14
N ASN A 21 -5.11 -28.12 24.43
CA ASN A 21 -4.46 -28.67 23.24
C ASN A 21 -4.49 -27.61 22.14
N ILE A 22 -3.39 -26.89 21.97
CA ILE A 22 -3.11 -26.16 20.74
C ILE A 22 -2.54 -27.19 19.77
N ARG A 23 -3.34 -27.58 18.77
CA ARG A 23 -2.82 -28.32 17.62
C ARG A 23 -1.77 -27.45 16.95
N GLU A 24 -0.55 -27.93 16.98
CA GLU A 24 0.58 -27.42 16.21
C GLU A 24 0.26 -27.62 14.72
N GLU A 25 -0.31 -26.59 14.08
CA GLU A 25 -0.49 -26.60 12.63
C GLU A 25 0.87 -26.48 11.96
N GLN A 26 1.29 -27.56 11.30
CA GLN A 26 2.49 -27.58 10.49
C GLN A 26 2.40 -26.54 9.36
N PRO A 27 3.47 -25.80 9.06
CA PRO A 27 3.49 -24.93 7.89
C PRO A 27 3.39 -25.78 6.63
N MET A 28 2.27 -25.62 5.90
CA MET A 28 2.06 -26.21 4.58
C MET A 28 3.18 -25.75 3.64
N ALA A 29 4.02 -26.69 3.22
CA ALA A 29 5.06 -26.47 2.23
C ALA A 29 4.42 -26.17 0.86
N TRP A 30 4.48 -24.90 0.43
CA TRP A 30 4.09 -24.50 -0.92
C TRP A 30 5.19 -24.91 -1.91
N GLY A 31 5.17 -26.18 -2.33
CA GLY A 31 6.01 -26.72 -3.39
C GLY A 31 5.52 -26.31 -4.78
N GLY A 32 5.61 -25.03 -5.13
CA GLY A 32 5.30 -24.53 -6.47
C GLY A 32 6.50 -23.78 -7.06
N LYS A 33 7.25 -24.41 -7.97
CA LYS A 33 8.30 -23.71 -8.74
C LYS A 33 7.63 -22.65 -9.63
N LEU A 34 7.85 -21.37 -9.30
CA LEU A 34 7.46 -20.23 -10.14
C LEU A 34 8.29 -20.25 -11.43
N ALA A 35 7.63 -20.42 -12.58
CA ALA A 35 8.27 -20.37 -13.88
C ALA A 35 8.28 -18.93 -14.42
N PHE A 36 9.47 -18.36 -14.61
CA PHE A 36 9.67 -17.09 -15.28
C PHE A 36 9.46 -17.25 -16.80
N GLY A 37 8.57 -16.43 -17.38
CA GLY A 37 8.44 -16.29 -18.84
C GLY A 37 9.58 -15.47 -19.43
N SER A 38 9.85 -15.64 -20.72
CA SER A 38 10.92 -14.96 -21.48
C SER A 38 10.83 -13.43 -21.53
N SER A 39 9.73 -12.84 -21.06
CA SER A 39 9.51 -11.39 -20.95
C SER A 39 9.86 -10.79 -19.59
N GLY A 40 10.29 -11.59 -18.60
CA GLY A 40 10.50 -11.14 -17.22
C GLY A 40 9.19 -10.76 -16.48
N LEU A 41 8.02 -11.01 -17.09
CA LEU A 41 6.72 -10.85 -16.43
C LEU A 41 6.38 -12.09 -15.59
N LEU A 42 5.96 -11.84 -14.35
CA LEU A 42 5.37 -12.86 -13.47
C LEU A 42 4.02 -13.31 -14.05
N LYS A 43 3.86 -14.61 -14.32
CA LYS A 43 2.53 -15.20 -14.57
C LYS A 43 1.87 -15.41 -13.20
N ILE A 44 0.86 -14.61 -12.89
CA ILE A 44 0.04 -14.80 -11.67
C ILE A 44 -0.65 -16.18 -11.78
N PRO A 45 -0.47 -17.09 -10.82
CA PRO A 45 -1.06 -18.43 -10.88
C PRO A 45 -2.59 -18.37 -10.78
N ALA A 46 -3.27 -19.14 -11.64
CA ALA A 46 -4.74 -19.20 -11.71
C ALA A 46 -5.40 -19.94 -10.51
N SER A 47 -4.62 -20.36 -9.52
CA SER A 47 -5.02 -21.31 -8.47
C SER A 47 -5.24 -20.67 -7.09
N GLY A 48 -5.71 -19.42 -7.04
CA GLY A 48 -6.17 -18.80 -5.78
C GLY A 48 -7.51 -19.38 -5.27
N PRO A 49 -7.80 -19.30 -3.95
CA PRO A 49 -9.06 -19.71 -3.36
C PRO A 49 -10.30 -19.23 -4.13
N ARG A 50 -11.32 -20.08 -4.28
CA ARG A 50 -12.57 -19.76 -5.00
C ARG A 50 -13.30 -18.53 -4.46
N SER A 51 -13.08 -18.14 -3.19
CA SER A 51 -13.64 -16.92 -2.59
C SER A 51 -13.06 -15.62 -3.15
N LEU A 52 -11.90 -15.65 -3.83
CA LEU A 52 -11.22 -14.48 -4.38
C LEU A 52 -11.58 -14.16 -5.84
N ARG A 53 -12.40 -14.99 -6.50
CA ARG A 53 -12.81 -14.75 -7.90
C ARG A 53 -13.84 -13.64 -8.06
N ASN A 54 -14.60 -13.33 -7.00
CA ASN A 54 -15.62 -12.27 -7.03
C ASN A 54 -15.06 -10.89 -6.65
N ALA A 55 -13.88 -10.81 -6.03
CA ALA A 55 -13.27 -9.53 -5.62
C ALA A 55 -12.77 -8.68 -6.81
N ALA A 56 -12.48 -9.31 -7.95
CA ALA A 56 -12.02 -8.61 -9.16
C ALA A 56 -13.15 -7.90 -9.94
N TRP A 57 -14.42 -8.04 -9.53
CA TRP A 57 -15.58 -7.60 -10.33
C TRP A 57 -15.92 -6.11 -10.21
N ASN A 58 -15.47 -5.39 -9.18
CA ASN A 58 -15.88 -4.00 -8.95
C ASN A 58 -14.83 -2.92 -9.27
N CYS A 59 -13.64 -3.29 -9.73
CA CYS A 59 -12.52 -2.36 -9.97
C CYS A 59 -12.80 -1.24 -11.00
N ARG A 60 -13.86 -1.32 -11.81
CA ARG A 60 -14.13 -0.37 -12.91
C ARG A 60 -15.31 0.57 -12.71
N GLN A 61 -16.08 0.41 -11.64
CA GLN A 61 -16.96 1.48 -11.22
C GLN A 61 -16.15 2.31 -10.24
N VAL A 62 -15.57 3.42 -10.69
CA VAL A 62 -15.47 4.59 -9.82
C VAL A 62 -16.90 4.79 -9.37
N THR A 63 -17.23 4.26 -8.20
CA THR A 63 -18.62 4.29 -7.78
C THR A 63 -18.94 5.76 -7.65
N SER A 64 -20.03 6.23 -8.25
CA SER A 64 -20.43 7.65 -8.24
C SER A 64 -20.67 8.19 -6.82
N GLN A 65 -20.38 7.40 -5.79
CA GLN A 65 -20.52 7.66 -4.38
C GLN A 65 -19.19 8.07 -3.70
N VAL A 66 -18.03 7.89 -4.34
CA VAL A 66 -16.74 8.29 -3.75
C VAL A 66 -16.36 9.69 -4.20
N TRP A 67 -16.23 10.61 -3.25
CA TRP A 67 -15.66 11.92 -3.50
C TRP A 67 -14.17 11.79 -3.77
N ARG A 68 -13.71 12.36 -4.90
CA ARG A 68 -12.30 12.43 -5.28
C ARG A 68 -11.96 13.85 -5.74
N PRO A 69 -10.73 14.33 -5.48
CA PRO A 69 -10.28 15.60 -6.03
C PRO A 69 -10.16 15.50 -7.55
N THR A 70 -10.45 16.59 -8.26
CA THR A 70 -10.20 16.66 -9.69
C THR A 70 -8.72 16.87 -10.00
N MET A 71 -8.26 16.40 -11.16
CA MET A 71 -6.88 16.60 -11.61
C MET A 71 -6.52 18.09 -11.76
N ASP A 72 -7.47 18.93 -12.19
CA ASP A 72 -7.28 20.39 -12.25
C ASP A 72 -7.08 20.97 -10.85
N ASP A 73 -7.87 20.52 -9.87
CA ASP A 73 -7.72 20.98 -8.49
C ASP A 73 -6.35 20.62 -7.91
N VAL A 74 -5.86 19.40 -8.16
CA VAL A 74 -4.52 18.97 -7.74
C VAL A 74 -3.43 19.85 -8.39
N GLU A 75 -3.56 20.15 -9.68
CA GLU A 75 -2.61 21.03 -10.37
C GLU A 75 -2.65 22.47 -9.81
N ARG A 76 -3.83 22.99 -9.52
CA ARG A 76 -4.02 24.33 -8.92
C ARG A 76 -3.39 24.43 -7.54
N ILE A 77 -3.72 23.53 -6.62
CA ILE A 77 -3.18 23.57 -5.25
C ILE A 77 -1.66 23.36 -5.23
N SER A 78 -1.13 22.53 -6.14
CA SER A 78 0.31 22.30 -6.22
C SER A 78 1.07 23.55 -6.67
N ARG A 79 0.40 24.49 -7.35
CA ARG A 79 0.92 25.82 -7.71
C ARG A 79 0.65 26.89 -6.64
N GLY A 80 -0.06 26.55 -5.57
CA GLY A 80 -0.49 27.48 -4.52
C GLY A 80 -1.75 28.28 -4.88
N LEU A 81 -2.52 27.83 -5.87
CA LEU A 81 -3.83 28.40 -6.21
C LEU A 81 -4.93 27.68 -5.42
N SER A 82 -6.08 28.33 -5.25
CA SER A 82 -7.26 27.70 -4.63
C SER A 82 -7.82 26.57 -5.50
N ALA A 83 -8.20 25.45 -4.90
CA ALA A 83 -9.03 24.45 -5.57
C ALA A 83 -10.42 25.02 -5.87
N ARG A 84 -11.08 24.49 -6.91
CA ARG A 84 -12.48 24.75 -7.25
C ARG A 84 -13.41 23.94 -6.36
N GLN A 85 -13.07 22.68 -6.12
CA GLN A 85 -13.82 21.80 -5.23
C GLN A 85 -13.41 22.04 -3.77
N ARG A 86 -14.40 22.20 -2.89
CA ARG A 86 -14.18 22.30 -1.45
C ARG A 86 -13.67 20.96 -0.92
N GLY A 87 -12.68 21.00 -0.03
CA GLY A 87 -12.10 19.80 0.59
C GLY A 87 -10.88 19.24 -0.13
N THR A 88 -10.54 19.68 -1.35
CA THR A 88 -9.35 19.17 -2.07
C THR A 88 -8.03 19.50 -1.38
N GLY A 89 -7.94 20.64 -0.70
CA GLY A 89 -6.76 21.03 0.06
C GLY A 89 -7.13 21.61 1.42
N SER A 90 -6.18 21.53 2.35
CA SER A 90 -6.29 22.13 3.68
C SER A 90 -5.17 23.14 3.90
N ARG A 91 -5.44 24.19 4.69
CA ARG A 91 -4.40 25.15 5.11
C ARG A 91 -3.39 24.52 6.08
N ALA A 92 -3.80 23.45 6.78
CA ALA A 92 -2.92 22.73 7.70
C ALA A 92 -1.92 21.81 6.97
N THR A 93 -2.24 21.42 5.72
CA THR A 93 -1.45 20.48 4.93
C THR A 93 -0.80 21.21 3.76
N PRO A 94 0.54 21.32 3.68
CA PRO A 94 1.17 22.02 2.59
C PRO A 94 1.10 21.19 1.30
N HIS A 95 0.73 21.84 0.18
CA HIS A 95 0.67 21.23 -1.16
C HIS A 95 1.49 21.98 -2.21
N ARG A 96 1.88 23.23 -1.94
CA ARG A 96 2.59 24.06 -2.92
C ARG A 96 4.01 23.54 -3.16
N LEU A 97 4.28 23.18 -4.41
CA LEU A 97 5.58 22.68 -4.85
C LEU A 97 6.54 23.81 -5.22
N ASN A 98 7.82 23.64 -4.91
CA ASN A 98 8.92 24.42 -5.47
C ASN A 98 9.34 23.89 -6.86
N ALA A 99 10.35 24.51 -7.48
CA ALA A 99 10.78 24.13 -8.83
C ALA A 99 11.37 22.71 -8.91
N GLU A 100 12.10 22.27 -7.89
CA GLU A 100 12.70 20.93 -7.85
C GLU A 100 11.64 19.85 -7.63
N GLU A 101 10.76 20.05 -6.65
CA GLU A 101 9.63 19.17 -6.35
C GLU A 101 8.69 19.08 -7.55
N ARG A 102 8.45 20.18 -8.27
CA ARG A 102 7.64 20.17 -9.50
C ARG A 102 8.24 19.24 -10.54
N ARG A 103 9.55 19.32 -10.78
CA ARG A 103 10.24 18.42 -11.72
C ARG A 103 10.12 16.96 -11.28
N ALA A 104 10.33 16.69 -9.98
CA ALA A 104 10.18 15.35 -9.44
C ALA A 104 8.75 14.82 -9.60
N PHE A 105 7.75 15.66 -9.33
CA PHE A 105 6.34 15.35 -9.50
C PHE A 105 6.00 15.06 -10.96
N GLU A 106 6.47 15.87 -11.91
CA GLU A 106 6.22 15.65 -13.34
C GLU A 106 6.87 14.36 -13.86
N ILE A 107 8.09 14.04 -13.42
CA ILE A 107 8.76 12.78 -13.74
C ILE A 107 7.99 11.59 -13.18
N ALA A 108 7.55 11.68 -11.92
CA ALA A 108 6.73 10.66 -11.27
C ALA A 108 5.41 10.45 -12.03
N ARG A 109 4.73 11.55 -12.37
CA ARG A 109 3.44 11.58 -13.06
C ARG A 109 3.48 10.97 -14.46
N ASN A 110 4.46 11.39 -15.27
CA ASN A 110 4.44 11.17 -16.71
C ASN A 110 5.32 9.99 -17.16
N VAL A 111 6.33 9.62 -16.37
CA VAL A 111 7.36 8.65 -16.80
C VAL A 111 7.41 7.43 -15.89
N LYS A 112 7.55 7.65 -14.58
CA LYS A 112 7.86 6.56 -13.64
C LYS A 112 6.62 5.89 -13.07
N HIS A 113 5.53 6.63 -12.90
CA HIS A 113 4.33 6.22 -12.19
C HIS A 113 4.58 5.79 -10.72
N PHE A 114 5.68 6.28 -10.14
CA PHE A 114 5.99 6.24 -8.71
C PHE A 114 6.82 7.48 -8.36
N LEU A 115 6.75 7.94 -7.11
CA LEU A 115 7.48 9.11 -6.63
C LEU A 115 8.84 8.70 -6.05
N GLU A 116 9.89 9.47 -6.34
CA GLU A 116 11.16 9.36 -5.61
C GLU A 116 11.39 10.61 -4.76
N VAL A 117 11.74 10.43 -3.49
CA VAL A 117 12.12 11.51 -2.59
C VAL A 117 13.47 11.22 -1.93
N ARG A 118 14.14 12.27 -1.44
CA ARG A 118 15.33 12.14 -0.58
C ARG A 118 14.86 12.22 0.87
N GLY A 119 15.31 11.28 1.71
CA GLY A 119 14.75 11.08 3.05
C GLY A 119 13.22 10.97 2.99
N THR A 120 12.55 11.56 3.98
CA THR A 120 11.08 11.58 4.11
C THR A 120 10.38 12.65 3.26
N GLY A 121 11.12 13.37 2.41
CA GLY A 121 10.60 14.52 1.67
C GLY A 121 10.16 15.70 2.55
N TYR A 122 10.44 15.67 3.86
CA TYR A 122 10.03 16.70 4.81
C TYR A 122 10.81 18.00 4.61
N ARG A 123 10.08 19.12 4.56
CA ARG A 123 10.61 20.48 4.48
C ARG A 123 10.37 21.22 5.77
N ARG A 124 11.47 21.70 6.37
CA ARG A 124 11.44 22.51 7.59
C ARG A 124 10.72 23.84 7.41
N GLU A 125 10.90 24.50 6.27
CA GLU A 125 10.35 25.84 5.98
C GLU A 125 8.82 25.88 5.86
N ARG A 126 8.21 24.79 5.37
CA ARG A 126 6.76 24.66 5.14
C ARG A 126 6.10 23.65 6.09
N LYS A 127 6.88 23.13 7.06
CA LYS A 127 6.52 22.06 8.01
C LYS A 127 5.65 20.96 7.38
N GLY A 128 6.27 20.04 6.66
CA GLY A 128 5.59 18.88 6.07
C GLY A 128 6.24 18.44 4.76
N SER A 129 5.57 17.57 4.01
CA SER A 129 6.09 16.98 2.76
C SER A 129 5.18 17.34 1.57
N PRO A 130 5.25 18.58 1.02
CA PRO A 130 4.33 19.05 -0.02
C PRO A 130 4.28 18.16 -1.26
N LEU A 131 5.44 17.63 -1.64
CA LEU A 131 5.60 16.72 -2.78
C LEU A 131 4.83 15.41 -2.57
N GLN A 132 5.00 14.76 -1.42
CA GLN A 132 4.28 13.53 -1.10
C GLN A 132 2.78 13.78 -0.96
N ASN A 133 2.38 14.87 -0.29
CA ASN A 133 0.96 15.24 -0.15
C ASN A 133 0.29 15.46 -1.52
N THR A 134 0.97 16.14 -2.43
CA THR A 134 0.47 16.38 -3.80
C THR A 134 0.43 15.09 -4.60
N TRP A 135 1.43 14.23 -4.47
CA TRP A 135 1.46 12.92 -5.10
C TRP A 135 0.30 12.03 -4.64
N ARG A 136 0.04 12.00 -3.33
CA ARG A 136 -1.09 11.27 -2.74
C ARG A 136 -2.43 11.74 -3.30
N LEU A 137 -2.65 13.05 -3.42
CA LEU A 137 -3.87 13.60 -4.03
C LEU A 137 -3.98 13.28 -5.52
N TRP A 138 -2.87 13.30 -6.25
CA TRP A 138 -2.84 12.93 -7.66
C TRP A 138 -3.20 11.46 -7.88
N CYS A 139 -2.66 10.57 -7.05
CA CYS A 139 -2.99 9.14 -7.04
C CYS A 139 -4.48 8.92 -6.70
N ASP A 140 -5.01 9.63 -5.69
CA ASP A 140 -6.43 9.56 -5.32
C ASP A 140 -7.37 10.05 -6.42
N ALA A 141 -7.02 11.13 -7.12
CA ALA A 141 -7.78 11.62 -8.28
C ALA A 141 -7.87 10.57 -9.42
N ARG A 142 -6.97 9.58 -9.42
CA ARG A 142 -6.87 8.53 -10.44
C ARG A 142 -7.26 7.13 -9.95
N SER A 143 -7.68 6.99 -8.69
CA SER A 143 -7.88 5.68 -8.05
C SER A 143 -6.66 4.76 -8.20
N MET A 144 -5.46 5.28 -7.96
CA MET A 144 -4.20 4.54 -8.02
C MET A 144 -3.53 4.51 -6.64
N PRO A 145 -2.83 3.44 -6.26
CA PRO A 145 -2.03 3.43 -5.04
C PRO A 145 -0.91 4.47 -5.16
N ALA A 146 -0.60 5.12 -4.04
CA ALA A 146 0.53 6.06 -3.99
C ALA A 146 1.81 5.29 -3.64
N ILE A 147 2.61 5.00 -4.67
CA ILE A 147 3.92 4.35 -4.51
C ILE A 147 5.00 5.42 -4.37
N VAL A 148 5.78 5.36 -3.29
CA VAL A 148 6.85 6.31 -2.96
C VAL A 148 8.13 5.57 -2.60
N LEU A 149 9.24 5.92 -3.24
CA LEU A 149 10.59 5.49 -2.89
C LEU A 149 11.27 6.60 -2.08
N GLU A 150 11.51 6.34 -0.80
CA GLU A 150 12.30 7.16 0.10
C GLU A 150 13.77 6.74 0.03
N LYS A 151 14.63 7.68 -0.39
CA LYS A 151 16.07 7.45 -0.49
C LYS A 151 16.77 7.94 0.75
N ASP A 152 17.16 7.02 1.63
CA ASP A 152 17.82 7.37 2.87
C ASP A 152 19.31 7.66 2.65
N SER A 153 19.88 8.50 3.50
CA SER A 153 21.32 8.79 3.49
C SER A 153 22.19 7.65 4.00
N SER A 154 21.65 6.77 4.85
CA SER A 154 22.33 5.57 5.38
C SER A 154 22.50 4.46 4.33
N GLY A 155 21.84 4.57 3.18
CA GLY A 155 21.86 3.56 2.12
C GLY A 155 20.77 2.49 2.22
N THR A 156 19.96 2.50 3.28
CA THR A 156 18.74 1.68 3.37
C THR A 156 17.55 2.50 2.89
N ASP A 157 17.13 2.27 1.65
CA ASP A 157 15.99 2.96 1.05
C ASP A 157 14.68 2.23 1.43
N SER A 158 13.55 2.94 1.44
CA SER A 158 12.22 2.35 1.71
C SER A 158 11.26 2.58 0.55
N VAL A 159 10.49 1.55 0.19
CA VAL A 159 9.37 1.66 -0.76
C VAL A 159 8.06 1.57 0.01
N HIS A 160 7.27 2.63 -0.08
CA HIS A 160 5.99 2.79 0.60
C HIS A 160 4.87 2.70 -0.43
N ILE A 161 3.81 1.97 -0.10
CA ILE A 161 2.59 1.87 -0.92
C ILE A 161 1.41 2.29 -0.06
N ASP A 162 0.87 3.47 -0.30
CA ASP A 162 -0.35 3.93 0.36
C ASP A 162 -1.59 3.59 -0.46
N LEU A 163 -2.38 2.65 0.09
CA LEU A 163 -3.62 2.14 -0.46
C LEU A 163 -4.84 2.99 -0.08
N ALA A 164 -4.70 4.01 0.77
CA ALA A 164 -5.80 4.87 1.18
C ALA A 164 -6.46 5.59 -0.02
N THR A 165 -5.64 5.90 -1.02
CA THR A 165 -6.00 6.48 -2.33
C THR A 165 -6.96 5.62 -3.14
N LEU A 166 -7.09 4.34 -2.81
CA LEU A 166 -8.03 3.40 -3.42
C LEU A 166 -9.42 3.43 -2.77
N ARG A 167 -9.59 4.17 -1.66
CA ARG A 167 -10.90 4.46 -1.03
C ARG A 167 -11.72 3.24 -0.63
N GLY A 168 -11.06 2.09 -0.47
CA GLY A 168 -11.73 0.82 -0.19
C GLY A 168 -12.58 0.26 -1.33
N GLU A 169 -12.37 0.75 -2.55
CA GLU A 169 -12.98 0.17 -3.75
C GLU A 169 -12.35 -1.18 -4.14
N PHE A 170 -11.33 -1.62 -3.40
CA PHE A 170 -10.52 -2.80 -3.67
C PHE A 170 -10.40 -3.68 -2.44
N ASP A 171 -10.33 -4.99 -2.69
CA ASP A 171 -9.98 -5.99 -1.69
C ASP A 171 -8.52 -5.79 -1.25
N LEU A 172 -8.36 -5.34 0.00
CA LEU A 172 -7.05 -4.99 0.55
C LEU A 172 -6.20 -6.23 0.82
N GLU A 173 -6.80 -7.36 1.18
CA GLU A 173 -6.06 -8.61 1.41
C GLU A 173 -5.47 -9.10 0.09
N PHE A 174 -6.28 -9.10 -0.97
CA PHE A 174 -5.81 -9.42 -2.31
C PHE A 174 -4.68 -8.49 -2.78
N LEU A 175 -4.82 -7.17 -2.57
CA LEU A 175 -3.79 -6.22 -2.97
C LEU A 175 -2.50 -6.38 -2.17
N PHE A 176 -2.61 -6.69 -0.87
CA PHE A 176 -1.46 -6.98 -0.03
C PHE A 176 -0.70 -8.20 -0.55
N ASP A 177 -1.41 -9.30 -0.83
CA ASP A 177 -0.83 -10.52 -1.39
C ASP A 177 -0.21 -10.29 -2.78
N LEU A 178 -0.88 -9.50 -3.63
CA LEU A 178 -0.34 -9.10 -4.93
C LEU A 178 0.99 -8.37 -4.76
N PHE A 179 1.05 -7.31 -3.95
CA PHE A 179 2.29 -6.53 -3.79
C PHE A 179 3.39 -7.32 -3.08
N LYS A 180 3.03 -8.18 -2.12
CA LYS A 180 3.95 -9.12 -1.50
C LYS A 180 4.57 -10.06 -2.54
N SER A 181 3.75 -10.70 -3.38
CA SER A 181 4.25 -11.62 -4.42
C SER A 181 5.14 -10.92 -5.46
N VAL A 182 4.86 -9.64 -5.76
CA VAL A 182 5.72 -8.82 -6.64
C VAL A 182 7.07 -8.53 -5.99
N ALA A 183 7.12 -8.42 -4.66
CA ALA A 183 8.34 -8.13 -3.91
C ALA A 183 9.20 -9.37 -3.62
N GLU A 184 8.64 -10.58 -3.61
CA GLU A 184 9.36 -11.83 -3.31
C GLU A 184 10.67 -12.04 -4.09
N PRO A 185 10.78 -11.68 -5.39
CA PRO A 185 12.04 -11.83 -6.13
C PRO A 185 13.16 -10.88 -5.71
N PHE A 186 12.88 -9.87 -4.87
CA PHE A 186 13.83 -8.82 -4.49
C PHE A 186 14.50 -9.15 -3.15
N SER A 187 15.60 -9.89 -3.19
CA SER A 187 16.28 -10.42 -2.00
C SER A 187 16.76 -9.37 -1.00
N THR A 188 17.01 -8.13 -1.44
CA THR A 188 17.45 -7.05 -0.53
C THR A 188 16.29 -6.25 0.07
N CYS A 189 15.07 -6.48 -0.42
CA CYS A 189 13.87 -5.86 0.10
C CYS A 189 13.22 -6.81 1.11
N GLY A 190 13.09 -6.35 2.35
CA GLY A 190 12.52 -7.13 3.45
C GLY A 190 11.05 -7.47 3.24
N VAL A 191 10.53 -8.27 4.16
CA VAL A 191 9.10 -8.64 4.20
C VAL A 191 8.24 -7.37 4.34
N PRO A 192 7.12 -7.26 3.60
CA PRO A 192 6.22 -6.12 3.75
C PRO A 192 5.78 -5.98 5.20
N GLN A 193 5.98 -4.78 5.75
CA GLN A 193 5.42 -4.40 7.03
C GLN A 193 4.15 -3.58 6.78
N THR A 194 3.01 -4.05 7.26
CA THR A 194 1.82 -3.20 7.29
C THR A 194 1.95 -2.26 8.47
N LEU A 195 2.04 -0.96 8.19
CA LEU A 195 2.25 0.02 9.25
C LEU A 195 0.95 0.36 9.97
N GLN A 196 -0.22 0.33 9.29
CA GLN A 196 -1.53 0.61 9.90
C GLN A 196 -2.68 -0.07 9.11
N PHE A 197 -3.28 -1.15 9.62
CA PHE A 197 -4.65 -1.54 9.25
C PHE A 197 -5.58 -0.99 10.33
N MET A 198 -6.32 0.08 10.05
CA MET A 198 -7.48 0.38 10.88
C MET A 198 -8.58 -0.63 10.55
N ASP A 199 -9.23 -1.17 11.58
CA ASP A 199 -10.37 -2.05 11.43
C ASP A 199 -11.49 -1.31 10.65
N ARG A 200 -11.77 -1.75 9.42
CA ARG A 200 -12.76 -1.14 8.52
C ARG A 200 -14.15 -1.73 8.69
N THR A 201 -14.39 -2.51 9.75
CA THR A 201 -15.59 -3.32 9.94
C THR A 201 -16.87 -2.53 10.22
N GLY A 202 -16.79 -1.22 10.47
CA GLY A 202 -17.96 -0.35 10.66
C GLY A 202 -18.41 0.38 9.39
N THR A 203 -19.73 0.46 9.16
CA THR A 203 -20.37 1.24 8.08
C THR A 203 -19.99 2.72 8.12
N GLU A 204 -19.94 3.32 9.32
CA GLU A 204 -19.50 4.71 9.51
C GLU A 204 -18.05 4.95 9.05
N SER A 205 -17.17 3.96 9.25
CA SER A 205 -15.79 4.02 8.76
C SER A 205 -15.80 4.07 7.24
N GLN A 206 -16.54 3.19 6.58
CA GLN A 206 -16.61 3.15 5.11
C GLN A 206 -17.10 4.47 4.50
N ASP A 207 -18.11 5.11 5.08
CA ASP A 207 -18.64 6.38 4.57
C ASP A 207 -17.62 7.53 4.72
N LEU A 208 -16.84 7.56 5.79
CA LEU A 208 -15.72 8.50 5.95
C LEU A 208 -14.67 8.28 4.85
N TRP A 209 -14.26 7.04 4.59
CA TRP A 209 -13.30 6.74 3.53
C TRP A 209 -13.77 7.21 2.15
N LYS A 210 -15.08 7.15 1.87
CA LYS A 210 -15.67 7.58 0.61
C LYS A 210 -15.86 9.09 0.49
N SER A 211 -16.04 9.81 1.60
CA SER A 211 -16.44 11.23 1.60
C SER A 211 -15.34 12.21 2.04
N SER A 212 -14.38 11.77 2.86
CA SER A 212 -13.32 12.63 3.40
C SER A 212 -12.29 13.03 2.36
N ALA A 213 -11.53 14.09 2.63
CA ALA A 213 -10.39 14.42 1.80
C ALA A 213 -9.24 13.41 2.02
N THR A 214 -8.46 13.10 0.99
CA THR A 214 -7.38 12.10 1.11
C THR A 214 -6.35 12.46 2.18
N HIS A 215 -6.10 13.75 2.38
CA HIS A 215 -5.15 14.23 3.38
C HIS A 215 -5.66 14.12 4.82
N GLU A 216 -6.96 13.85 5.01
CA GLU A 216 -7.59 13.56 6.31
C GLU A 216 -7.62 12.05 6.59
N LEU A 217 -7.46 11.23 5.55
CA LEU A 217 -7.44 9.78 5.71
C LEU A 217 -6.12 9.31 6.31
N PRO A 218 -6.16 8.39 7.30
CA PRO A 218 -4.96 7.73 7.77
C PRO A 218 -4.31 6.97 6.60
N PRO A 219 -2.97 6.92 6.53
CA PRO A 219 -2.28 6.13 5.52
C PRO A 219 -2.59 4.65 5.74
N LEU A 220 -2.86 3.93 4.65
CA LEU A 220 -3.00 2.48 4.67
C LEU A 220 -1.79 1.93 3.92
N GLU A 221 -0.71 1.73 4.68
CA GLU A 221 0.63 1.69 4.10
C GLU A 221 1.29 0.32 4.22
N ILE A 222 1.88 -0.12 3.12
CA ILE A 222 2.80 -1.25 3.04
C ILE A 222 4.20 -0.70 2.85
N GLU A 223 5.12 -1.04 3.76
CA GLU A 223 6.53 -0.65 3.67
C GLU A 223 7.42 -1.86 3.30
N PHE A 224 8.33 -1.65 2.35
CA PHE A 224 9.44 -2.53 2.03
C PHE A 224 10.76 -1.80 2.29
N LYS A 225 11.55 -2.29 3.24
CA LYS A 225 12.91 -1.78 3.47
C LYS A 225 13.89 -2.49 2.57
N CYS A 226 14.63 -1.75 1.77
CA CYS A 226 15.57 -2.27 0.79
C CYS A 226 16.99 -1.82 1.11
N THR A 227 17.93 -2.77 1.25
CA THR A 227 19.34 -2.46 1.52
C THR A 227 20.12 -2.04 0.27
N SER A 228 19.50 -2.13 -0.92
CA SER A 228 20.06 -1.65 -2.19
C SER A 228 19.12 -0.67 -2.87
N ARG A 229 19.64 0.53 -3.16
CA ARG A 229 18.94 1.58 -3.92
C ARG A 229 18.51 1.13 -5.31
N GLU A 230 19.32 0.30 -5.96
CA GLU A 230 19.00 -0.21 -7.30
C GLU A 230 17.83 -1.19 -7.25
N GLU A 231 17.80 -2.09 -6.27
CA GLU A 231 16.67 -2.99 -6.06
C GLU A 231 15.43 -2.23 -5.62
N ALA A 232 15.54 -1.24 -4.73
CA ALA A 232 14.41 -0.40 -4.32
C ALA A 232 13.75 0.31 -5.53
N LYS A 233 14.57 0.85 -6.45
CA LYS A 233 14.08 1.43 -7.71
C LYS A 233 13.42 0.42 -8.62
N LYS A 234 14.01 -0.77 -8.77
CA LYS A 234 13.45 -1.85 -9.59
C LYS A 234 12.12 -2.32 -8.99
N LEU A 235 12.04 -2.52 -7.67
CA LEU A 235 10.83 -2.89 -6.95
C LEU A 235 9.73 -1.84 -7.16
N ALA A 236 9.99 -0.56 -6.87
CA ALA A 236 9.01 0.52 -7.06
C ALA A 236 8.48 0.58 -8.50
N ARG A 237 9.36 0.39 -9.48
CA ARG A 237 8.98 0.32 -10.91
C ARG A 237 8.12 -0.91 -11.19
N THR A 238 8.50 -2.09 -10.72
CA THR A 238 7.75 -3.33 -10.95
C THR A 238 6.38 -3.25 -10.30
N LEU A 239 6.26 -2.74 -9.08
CA LEU A 239 4.98 -2.52 -8.40
C LEU A 239 4.05 -1.60 -9.22
N SER A 240 4.61 -0.49 -9.73
CA SER A 240 3.85 0.45 -10.55
C SER A 240 3.37 -0.14 -11.88
N LEU A 241 4.23 -0.93 -12.54
CA LEU A 241 3.86 -1.65 -13.77
C LEU A 241 2.82 -2.75 -13.50
N SER A 242 2.97 -3.52 -12.42
CA SER A 242 2.01 -4.54 -12.00
C SER A 242 0.64 -3.94 -11.71
N TRP A 243 0.57 -2.78 -11.05
CA TRP A 243 -0.68 -2.06 -10.86
C TRP A 243 -1.30 -1.58 -12.18
N THR A 244 -0.47 -1.03 -13.08
CA THR A 244 -0.94 -0.57 -14.40
C THR A 244 -1.53 -1.72 -15.21
N GLU A 245 -0.92 -2.90 -15.15
CA GLU A 245 -1.42 -4.11 -15.79
C GLU A 245 -2.72 -4.59 -15.13
N TYR A 246 -2.75 -4.66 -13.80
CA TYR A 246 -3.94 -5.05 -13.04
C TYR A 246 -5.15 -4.16 -13.35
N SER A 247 -4.97 -2.84 -13.32
CA SER A 247 -6.02 -1.86 -13.59
C SER A 247 -6.52 -1.85 -15.03
N ARG A 248 -5.72 -2.35 -15.99
CA ARG A 248 -6.13 -2.47 -17.40
C ARG A 248 -7.00 -3.70 -17.66
N ARG A 249 -6.81 -4.79 -16.92
CA ARG A 249 -7.52 -6.03 -17.16
C ARG A 249 -9.03 -5.78 -17.09
N PRO A 250 -9.80 -6.14 -18.14
CA PRO A 250 -11.25 -6.14 -18.02
C PRO A 250 -11.61 -7.11 -16.89
N PRO A 251 -12.70 -6.86 -16.14
CA PRO A 251 -13.21 -7.86 -15.22
C PRO A 251 -13.42 -9.14 -16.04
N ASN A 252 -12.78 -10.23 -15.62
CA ASN A 252 -12.95 -11.52 -16.29
C ASN A 252 -14.45 -11.79 -16.34
N THR A 253 -15.03 -11.69 -17.53
CA THR A 253 -16.39 -12.13 -17.78
C THR A 253 -16.33 -13.64 -17.67
N THR A 254 -16.43 -14.17 -16.45
CA THR A 254 -16.65 -15.58 -16.26
C THR A 254 -17.87 -15.92 -17.08
N GLN A 255 -17.68 -16.72 -18.12
CA GLN A 255 -18.76 -17.33 -18.87
C GLN A 255 -19.75 -17.87 -17.83
N THR A 256 -20.93 -17.25 -17.79
CA THR A 256 -22.09 -17.90 -17.21
C THR A 256 -22.19 -19.22 -17.94
N HIS A 257 -21.82 -20.31 -17.27
CA HIS A 257 -22.30 -21.63 -17.63
C HIS A 257 -23.83 -21.47 -17.66
N ARG A 258 -24.38 -21.33 -18.86
CA ARG A 258 -25.77 -21.69 -19.09
C ARG A 258 -25.81 -23.16 -18.74
N GLU A 259 -26.40 -23.46 -17.59
CA GLU A 259 -27.01 -24.76 -17.39
C GLU A 259 -28.04 -24.86 -18.53
N ASP A 260 -27.68 -25.63 -19.54
CA ASP A 260 -28.64 -26.10 -20.53
C ASP A 260 -29.62 -26.99 -19.76
N ASP A 261 -30.74 -26.39 -19.33
CA ASP A 261 -31.95 -27.09 -18.96
C ASP A 261 -32.43 -27.86 -20.20
N GLY A 262 -31.94 -29.09 -20.33
CA GLY A 262 -32.43 -30.07 -21.28
C GLY A 262 -33.84 -30.51 -20.89
N CYS A 263 -34.78 -30.20 -21.78
CA CYS A 263 -36.15 -30.72 -21.87
C CYS A 263 -36.24 -32.24 -21.74
#